data_AF-A0A3S1B4E1-F1
#
_entry.id   AF-A0A3S1B4E1-F1
#
_cell.length_a   1.000
_cell.length_b   1.000
_cell.length_c   1.000
_cell.angle_alpha   90.00
_cell.angle_beta   90.00
_cell.angle_gamma   90.00
#
_symmetry.space_group_name_H-M   'P 1'
#
loop_
_entity.id
_entity.type
_entity.pdbx_description
1 polymer ?
#
loop_
_entity_poly.entity_id
_entity_poly.type
_entity_poly.pdbx_seq_one_letter_code
_entity_poly.pdbx_strand_id
1 'polypeptide(L)'
;MASLAQRSKHSVLFSACVVLAVTMLILTALDQVEAQTGNPANNRLMVLLVDGFRWDYADKHNLVNFKRLASKGAKAGYLQNDFPTLSYPNYYTLMTGLHTESHAMTGNFMYDPASDKYFLIGTNKDQFLPLWWEHGEPLWVTAALQVGLYHSFVCLFV
;
A
#
# COMPACT_ATOMS: atom_id res chain seq x y z
N MET A 1 -15.01 -57.09 35.67
CA MET A 1 -14.17 -56.96 34.45
C MET A 1 -14.30 -55.60 33.72
N ALA A 2 -15.09 -54.62 34.21
CA ALA A 2 -15.28 -53.33 33.52
C ALA A 2 -14.18 -52.26 33.73
N SER A 3 -13.29 -52.42 34.72
CA SER A 3 -12.32 -51.39 35.14
C SER A 3 -11.11 -51.23 34.20
N LEU A 4 -10.61 -52.32 33.60
CA LEU A 4 -9.42 -52.30 32.73
C LEU A 4 -9.72 -51.69 31.35
N ALA A 5 -10.92 -51.91 30.81
CA ALA A 5 -11.36 -51.35 29.52
C ALA A 5 -11.57 -49.83 29.58
N GLN A 6 -12.03 -49.30 30.72
CA GLN A 6 -12.21 -47.85 30.93
C GLN A 6 -10.86 -47.11 30.94
N ARG A 7 -9.85 -47.70 31.62
CA ARG A 7 -8.51 -47.12 31.77
C ARG A 7 -7.73 -47.05 30.44
N SER A 8 -7.91 -48.04 29.57
CA SER A 8 -7.35 -48.09 28.22
C SER A 8 -7.95 -47.03 27.27
N LYS A 9 -9.26 -46.77 27.37
CA LYS A 9 -9.92 -45.74 26.55
C LYS A 9 -9.42 -44.33 26.91
N HIS A 10 -9.22 -44.04 28.19
CA HIS A 10 -8.69 -42.74 28.64
C HIS A 10 -7.23 -42.53 28.22
N SER A 11 -6.38 -43.57 28.22
CA SER A 11 -4.99 -43.45 27.75
C SER A 11 -4.91 -43.25 26.24
N VAL A 12 -5.77 -43.90 25.45
CA VAL A 12 -5.84 -43.72 24.00
C VAL A 12 -6.39 -42.33 23.64
N LEU A 13 -7.41 -41.87 24.35
CA LEU A 13 -7.99 -40.53 24.15
C LEU A 13 -6.98 -39.43 24.50
N PHE A 14 -6.24 -39.59 25.60
CA PHE A 14 -5.18 -38.65 26.00
C PHE A 14 -4.05 -38.59 24.96
N SER A 15 -3.62 -39.75 24.45
CA SER A 15 -2.62 -39.83 23.38
C SER A 15 -3.11 -39.18 22.08
N ALA A 16 -4.36 -39.38 21.69
CA ALA A 16 -4.95 -38.77 20.50
C ALA A 16 -5.04 -37.23 20.62
N CYS A 17 -5.43 -36.71 21.78
CA CYS A 17 -5.47 -35.26 22.03
C CYS A 17 -4.08 -34.62 21.97
N VAL A 18 -3.05 -35.29 22.48
CA VAL A 18 -1.66 -34.81 22.41
C VAL A 18 -1.18 -34.76 20.96
N VAL A 19 -1.48 -35.78 20.15
CA VAL A 19 -1.11 -35.80 18.71
C VAL A 19 -1.82 -34.68 17.94
N LEU A 20 -3.11 -34.45 18.20
CA LEU A 20 -3.87 -33.35 17.59
C LEU A 20 -3.33 -31.97 17.99
N ALA A 21 -2.99 -31.78 19.26
CA ALA A 21 -2.40 -30.52 19.73
C ALA A 21 -1.03 -30.26 19.11
N VAL A 22 -0.18 -31.28 19.03
CA VAL A 22 1.16 -31.17 18.42
C VAL A 22 1.07 -30.90 16.92
N THR A 23 0.16 -31.57 16.21
CA THR A 23 -0.03 -31.33 14.77
C THR A 23 -0.57 -29.93 14.49
N MET A 24 -1.54 -29.43 15.26
CA MET A 24 -1.98 -28.04 15.16
C MET A 24 -0.85 -27.04 15.45
N LEU A 25 -0.02 -27.31 16.47
CA LEU A 25 1.12 -26.46 16.79
C LEU A 25 2.14 -26.43 15.65
N ILE A 26 2.43 -27.57 15.03
CA ILE A 26 3.33 -27.68 13.87
C ILE A 26 2.76 -26.94 12.66
N LEU A 27 1.46 -27.10 12.36
CA LEU A 27 0.78 -26.38 11.28
C LEU A 27 0.88 -24.85 11.48
N THR A 28 0.59 -24.37 12.69
CA THR A 28 0.72 -22.92 12.99
C THR A 28 2.17 -22.43 12.92
N ALA A 29 3.14 -23.26 13.30
CA ALA A 29 4.56 -22.88 13.23
C ALA A 29 5.07 -22.82 11.78
N LEU A 30 4.57 -23.69 10.89
CA LEU A 30 4.93 -23.68 9.47
C LEU A 30 4.42 -22.42 8.75
N ASP A 31 3.19 -21.99 9.03
CA ASP A 31 2.65 -20.72 8.51
C ASP A 31 3.51 -19.51 8.93
N GLN A 32 4.03 -19.52 10.17
CA GLN A 32 4.90 -18.44 10.66
C GLN A 32 6.27 -18.42 9.97
N VAL A 33 6.81 -19.59 9.60
CA VAL A 33 8.11 -19.67 8.91
C VAL A 33 8.01 -19.09 7.50
N GLU A 34 6.91 -19.35 6.77
CA GLU A 34 6.73 -18.79 5.42
C GLU A 34 6.63 -17.26 5.46
N ALA A 35 5.94 -16.70 6.46
CA ALA A 35 5.81 -15.26 6.67
C ALA A 35 7.15 -14.53 6.98
N GLN A 36 8.19 -15.25 7.42
CA GLN A 36 9.49 -14.65 7.82
C GLN A 36 10.62 -14.83 6.80
N THR A 37 10.36 -15.46 5.64
CA THR A 37 11.42 -15.70 4.62
C THR A 37 11.82 -14.46 3.81
N GLY A 38 11.05 -13.37 3.88
CA GLY A 38 11.43 -12.10 3.28
C GLY A 38 12.26 -11.27 4.24
N ASN A 39 13.58 -11.12 4.00
CA ASN A 39 14.35 -10.08 4.65
C ASN A 39 13.68 -8.72 4.34
N PRO A 40 13.15 -7.96 5.32
CA PRO A 40 12.46 -6.69 5.08
C PRO A 40 13.33 -5.69 4.32
N ALA A 41 14.66 -5.81 4.44
CA ALA A 41 15.62 -4.98 3.72
C ALA A 41 15.62 -5.20 2.19
N ASN A 42 15.04 -6.30 1.69
CA ASN A 42 15.03 -6.65 0.27
C ASN A 42 13.74 -6.26 -0.48
N ASN A 43 12.64 -5.97 0.22
CA ASN A 43 11.40 -5.52 -0.43
C ASN A 43 11.29 -4.00 -0.40
N ARG A 44 12.04 -3.35 -1.31
CA ARG A 44 11.93 -1.90 -1.52
C ARG A 44 10.71 -1.59 -2.38
N LEU A 45 9.93 -0.59 -1.97
CA LEU A 45 8.80 -0.08 -2.75
C LEU A 45 9.25 1.09 -3.61
N MET A 46 9.06 0.97 -4.93
CA MET A 46 9.19 2.08 -5.87
C MET A 46 7.80 2.45 -6.37
N VAL A 47 7.41 3.71 -6.19
CA VAL A 47 6.17 4.27 -6.75
C VAL A 47 6.55 5.12 -7.96
N LEU A 48 6.18 4.66 -9.15
CA LEU A 48 6.37 5.39 -10.39
C LEU A 48 5.03 6.02 -10.81
N LEU A 49 4.97 7.35 -10.80
CA LEU A 49 3.84 8.12 -11.28
C LEU A 49 4.15 8.63 -12.70
N VAL A 50 3.26 8.32 -13.64
CA VAL A 50 3.35 8.82 -15.03
C VAL A 50 2.10 9.65 -15.29
N ASP A 51 2.25 10.97 -15.42
CA ASP A 51 1.10 11.87 -15.57
C ASP A 51 0.35 11.60 -16.88
N GLY A 52 -0.98 11.67 -16.83
CA GLY A 52 -1.84 11.49 -18.01
C GLY A 52 -1.76 10.10 -18.66
N PHE A 53 -1.18 9.10 -17.99
CA PHE A 53 -1.06 7.75 -18.54
C PHE A 53 -2.38 6.98 -18.47
N ARG A 54 -3.19 7.11 -19.50
CA ARG A 54 -4.49 6.43 -19.60
C ARG A 54 -4.33 4.91 -19.72
N TRP A 55 -5.30 4.17 -19.20
CA TRP A 55 -5.29 2.70 -19.05
C TRP A 55 -4.98 1.89 -20.33
N ASP A 56 -5.29 2.45 -21.51
CA ASP A 56 -5.09 1.81 -22.83
C ASP A 56 -3.80 2.23 -23.55
N TYR A 57 -3.01 3.16 -23.00
CA TYR A 57 -1.84 3.72 -23.69
C TYR A 57 -0.72 2.71 -23.93
N ALA A 58 -0.50 1.79 -22.98
CA ALA A 58 0.49 0.72 -23.17
C ALA A 58 0.20 -0.11 -24.42
N ASP A 59 -1.07 -0.40 -24.67
CA ASP A 59 -1.51 -1.20 -25.81
C ASP A 59 -1.57 -0.37 -27.09
N LYS A 60 -2.19 0.81 -27.01
CA LYS A 60 -2.37 1.76 -28.13
C LYS A 60 -1.04 2.22 -28.74
N HIS A 61 -0.03 2.47 -27.92
CA HIS A 61 1.28 2.95 -28.35
C HIS A 61 2.35 1.84 -28.38
N ASN A 62 1.94 0.58 -28.19
CA ASN A 62 2.82 -0.58 -28.20
C ASN A 62 4.06 -0.44 -27.30
N LEU A 63 3.87 0.00 -26.05
CA LEU A 63 4.95 0.23 -25.11
C LEU A 63 5.49 -1.11 -24.56
N VAL A 64 6.46 -1.69 -25.26
CA VAL A 64 6.99 -3.05 -25.01
C VAL A 64 7.42 -3.27 -23.56
N ASN A 65 8.06 -2.28 -22.93
CA ASN A 65 8.54 -2.40 -21.56
C ASN A 65 7.38 -2.42 -20.53
N PHE A 66 6.33 -1.63 -20.74
CA PHE A 66 5.13 -1.64 -19.88
C PHE A 66 4.35 -2.94 -20.06
N LYS A 67 4.23 -3.47 -21.29
CA LYS A 67 3.63 -4.78 -21.55
C LYS A 67 4.41 -5.90 -20.86
N ARG A 68 5.75 -5.86 -20.91
CA ARG A 68 6.61 -6.83 -20.23
C ARG A 68 6.50 -6.74 -18.70
N LEU A 69 6.31 -5.54 -18.16
CA LEU A 69 6.08 -5.34 -16.73
C LEU A 69 4.73 -5.97 -16.33
N ALA A 70 3.67 -5.68 -17.09
CA ALA A 70 2.34 -6.24 -16.85
C ALA A 70 2.31 -7.78 -16.98
N SER A 71 3.05 -8.36 -17.94
CA SER A 71 3.07 -9.82 -18.12
C SER A 71 3.82 -10.57 -17.02
N LYS A 72 4.71 -9.89 -16.28
CA LYS A 72 5.49 -10.45 -15.18
C LYS A 72 4.96 -10.07 -13.79
N GLY A 73 3.93 -9.23 -13.73
CA GLY A 73 3.36 -8.71 -12.50
C GLY A 73 1.84 -8.73 -12.54
N ALA A 74 1.22 -7.79 -11.82
CA ALA A 74 -0.23 -7.58 -11.82
C ALA A 74 -0.58 -6.27 -12.54
N LYS A 75 -1.68 -6.27 -13.30
CA LYS A 75 -2.25 -5.10 -13.97
C LYS A 75 -3.75 -5.04 -13.69
N ALA A 76 -4.23 -3.91 -13.16
CA ALA A 76 -5.65 -3.62 -13.10
C ALA A 76 -6.19 -3.21 -14.48
N GLY A 77 -7.48 -3.44 -14.75
CA GLY A 77 -8.11 -3.06 -16.03
C GLY A 77 -8.02 -1.55 -16.28
N TYR A 78 -8.32 -0.76 -15.25
CA TYR A 78 -8.12 0.68 -15.19
C TYR A 78 -8.10 1.13 -13.71
N LEU A 79 -7.65 2.35 -13.45
CA LEU A 79 -7.79 3.02 -12.17
C LEU A 79 -8.87 4.10 -12.30
N GLN A 80 -9.81 4.14 -11.36
CA GLN A 80 -10.78 5.23 -11.27
C GLN A 80 -10.16 6.36 -10.46
N ASN A 81 -10.00 7.51 -11.10
CA ASN A 81 -9.51 8.72 -10.46
C ASN A 81 -10.60 9.38 -9.60
N ASP A 82 -10.17 10.12 -8.60
CA ASP A 82 -11.03 11.00 -7.81
C ASP A 82 -11.35 12.29 -8.59
N PHE A 83 -12.46 12.93 -8.25
CA PHE A 83 -12.86 14.18 -8.87
C PHE A 83 -12.34 15.39 -8.07
N PRO A 84 -11.72 16.40 -8.71
CA PRO A 84 -11.49 16.53 -10.14
C PRO A 84 -10.31 15.70 -10.64
N THR A 85 -10.39 15.25 -11.91
CA THR A 85 -9.34 14.43 -12.54
C THR A 85 -8.12 15.26 -12.96
N LEU A 86 -7.51 15.92 -11.99
CA LEU A 86 -6.30 16.73 -12.11
C LEU A 86 -5.13 16.06 -11.38
N SER A 87 -3.90 16.41 -11.77
CA SER A 87 -2.66 15.81 -11.30
C SER A 87 -2.51 15.86 -9.77
N TYR A 88 -2.34 17.04 -9.16
CA TYR A 88 -2.04 17.15 -7.73
C TYR A 88 -3.15 16.60 -6.82
N PRO A 89 -4.44 16.86 -7.08
CA PRO A 89 -5.52 16.21 -6.34
C PRO A 89 -5.38 14.69 -6.32
N ASN A 90 -5.22 14.05 -7.49
CA ASN A 90 -5.14 12.59 -7.58
C ASN A 90 -3.81 12.02 -7.07
N TYR A 91 -2.70 12.74 -7.21
CA TYR A 91 -1.44 12.34 -6.61
C TYR A 91 -1.55 12.27 -5.10
N TYR A 92 -2.19 13.28 -4.49
CA TYR A 92 -2.34 13.31 -3.05
C TYR A 92 -3.37 12.30 -2.55
N THR A 93 -4.45 12.06 -3.31
CA THR A 93 -5.37 10.93 -3.08
C THR A 93 -4.63 9.60 -3.06
N LEU A 94 -3.78 9.31 -4.06
CA LEU A 94 -3.04 8.04 -4.12
C LEU A 94 -2.09 7.86 -2.93
N MET A 95 -1.48 8.96 -2.48
CA MET A 95 -0.46 8.91 -1.42
C MET A 95 -1.06 8.87 -0.02
N THR A 96 -2.27 9.43 0.18
CA THR A 96 -2.93 9.53 1.50
C THR A 96 -4.07 8.53 1.68
N GLY A 97 -4.64 8.02 0.58
CA GLY A 97 -5.86 7.24 0.58
C GLY A 97 -7.13 8.04 0.87
N LEU A 98 -7.05 9.38 0.89
CA LEU A 98 -8.16 10.28 1.18
C LEU A 98 -8.76 10.85 -0.11
N HIS A 99 -10.06 11.14 -0.10
CA HIS A 99 -10.71 11.90 -1.17
C HIS A 99 -10.26 13.37 -1.16
N THR A 100 -10.47 14.03 -2.29
CA THR A 100 -10.12 15.42 -2.54
C THR A 100 -10.71 16.39 -1.54
N GLU A 101 -11.96 16.14 -1.12
CA GLU A 101 -12.64 16.92 -0.07
C GLU A 101 -12.02 16.75 1.32
N SER A 102 -11.39 15.60 1.58
CA SER A 102 -10.81 15.28 2.89
C SER A 102 -9.39 15.82 3.01
N HIS A 103 -8.58 15.66 1.98
CA HIS A 103 -7.18 16.13 1.97
C HIS A 103 -7.01 17.56 1.46
N ALA A 104 -8.11 18.25 1.10
CA ALA A 104 -8.20 19.66 0.68
C ALA A 104 -7.43 20.09 -0.58
N MET A 105 -6.55 19.26 -1.15
CA MET A 105 -5.92 19.48 -2.46
C MET A 105 -6.95 19.34 -3.60
N THR A 106 -7.71 20.41 -3.88
CA THR A 106 -8.86 20.43 -4.81
C THR A 106 -8.53 20.86 -6.23
N GLY A 107 -7.33 21.36 -6.49
CA GLY A 107 -6.91 21.75 -7.83
C GLY A 107 -5.41 21.90 -7.99
N ASN A 108 -4.96 21.95 -9.24
CA ASN A 108 -3.58 22.29 -9.59
C ASN A 108 -3.27 23.79 -9.39
N PHE A 109 -4.33 24.60 -9.34
CA PHE A 109 -4.29 26.03 -9.08
C PHE A 109 -5.38 26.35 -8.06
N MET A 110 -4.97 26.78 -6.87
CA MET A 110 -5.90 27.10 -5.78
C MET A 110 -5.57 28.46 -5.18
N TYR A 111 -6.56 29.05 -4.51
CA TYR A 111 -6.41 30.27 -3.75
C TYR A 111 -7.04 30.07 -2.39
N ASP A 112 -6.30 30.41 -1.33
CA ASP A 112 -6.81 30.42 0.03
C ASP A 112 -7.08 31.87 0.46
N PRO A 113 -8.36 32.25 0.66
CA PRO A 113 -8.72 33.61 1.05
C PRO A 113 -8.32 33.96 2.48
N ALA A 114 -8.09 32.97 3.36
CA ALA A 114 -7.73 33.23 4.75
C ALA A 114 -6.28 33.71 4.90
N SER A 115 -5.36 33.09 4.15
CA SER A 115 -3.93 33.44 4.14
C SER A 115 -3.52 34.36 2.99
N ASP A 116 -4.43 34.65 2.05
CA ASP A 116 -4.18 35.37 0.80
C ASP A 116 -3.02 34.74 0.00
N LYS A 117 -3.07 33.41 -0.13
CA LYS A 117 -2.03 32.62 -0.81
C LYS A 117 -2.57 31.84 -1.98
N TYR A 118 -1.70 31.64 -2.97
CA TYR A 118 -2.00 30.83 -4.13
C TYR A 118 -1.20 29.54 -4.07
N PHE A 119 -1.82 28.44 -4.46
CA PHE A 119 -1.12 27.22 -4.85
C PHE A 119 -1.03 27.21 -6.36
N LEU A 120 0.17 27.37 -6.93
CA LEU A 120 0.38 27.31 -8.39
C LEU A 120 1.43 26.25 -8.68
N ILE A 121 0.97 25.08 -9.15
CA ILE A 121 1.83 23.93 -9.48
C ILE A 121 3.08 24.34 -10.26
N GLY A 122 4.26 24.01 -9.72
CA GLY A 122 5.56 24.26 -10.34
C GLY A 122 5.92 25.74 -10.57
N THR A 123 5.07 26.68 -10.15
CA THR A 123 5.15 28.08 -10.58
C THR A 123 5.55 29.01 -9.43
N ASN A 124 4.94 28.86 -8.25
CA ASN A 124 5.19 29.75 -7.12
C ASN A 124 5.81 29.04 -5.91
N LYS A 125 6.43 29.80 -5.00
CA LYS A 125 7.01 29.24 -3.77
C LYS A 125 5.97 28.86 -2.74
N ASP A 126 4.81 29.50 -2.76
CA ASP A 126 3.75 29.26 -1.78
C ASP A 126 3.14 27.85 -1.90
N GLN A 127 3.34 27.14 -3.02
CA GLN A 127 2.94 25.74 -3.17
C GLN A 127 3.57 24.79 -2.13
N PHE A 128 4.71 25.19 -1.53
CA PHE A 128 5.39 24.40 -0.50
C PHE A 128 4.94 24.73 0.93
N LEU A 129 4.00 25.67 1.10
CA LEU A 129 3.50 26.03 2.43
C LEU A 129 2.74 24.85 3.06
N PRO A 130 2.95 24.56 4.36
CA PRO A 130 2.27 23.47 5.06
C PRO A 130 0.74 23.51 4.95
N LEU A 131 0.14 24.69 4.88
CA LEU A 131 -1.32 24.87 4.82
C LEU A 131 -2.01 24.05 3.71
N TRP A 132 -1.31 23.72 2.61
CA TRP A 132 -1.86 22.91 1.51
C TRP A 132 -1.77 21.39 1.75
N TRP A 133 -0.98 20.96 2.74
CA TRP A 133 -0.55 19.57 2.97
C TRP A 133 -0.84 19.06 4.39
N GLU A 134 -1.51 19.86 5.22
CA GLU A 134 -1.80 19.52 6.63
C GLU A 134 -2.96 18.53 6.80
N HIS A 135 -3.79 18.36 5.77
CA HIS A 135 -5.03 17.59 5.84
C HIS A 135 -4.89 16.11 5.45
N GLY A 136 -3.67 15.62 5.22
CA GLY A 136 -3.44 14.21 4.90
C GLY A 136 -2.01 13.76 5.25
N GLU A 137 -1.89 12.53 5.77
CA GLU A 137 -0.58 11.90 5.97
C GLU A 137 -0.22 11.07 4.74
N PRO A 138 0.81 11.47 3.95
CA PRO A 138 1.20 10.71 2.78
C PRO A 138 2.02 9.48 3.16
N LEU A 139 1.98 8.45 2.30
CA LEU A 139 2.60 7.14 2.48
C LEU A 139 4.05 7.19 3.00
N TRP A 140 4.87 8.14 2.52
CA TRP A 140 6.27 8.25 2.95
C TRP A 140 6.42 8.76 4.39
N VAL A 141 5.50 9.60 4.88
CA VAL A 141 5.47 10.03 6.28
C VAL A 141 5.09 8.84 7.15
N THR A 142 4.03 8.11 6.80
CA THR A 142 3.61 6.91 7.51
C THR A 142 4.74 5.86 7.57
N ALA A 143 5.39 5.60 6.44
CA ALA A 143 6.49 4.64 6.36
C ALA A 143 7.73 5.08 7.17
N ALA A 144 8.03 6.38 7.19
CA ALA A 144 9.11 6.92 8.01
C ALA A 144 8.81 6.76 9.52
N LEU A 145 7.58 7.08 9.94
CA LEU A 145 7.15 7.00 11.34
C LEU A 145 7.08 5.55 11.85
N GLN A 146 6.58 4.62 11.03
CA GLN A 146 6.35 3.23 11.47
C GLN A 146 7.57 2.33 11.30
N VAL A 147 8.36 2.51 10.23
CA VAL A 147 9.39 1.55 9.81
C VAL A 147 10.79 2.19 9.78
N GLY A 148 10.91 3.50 10.00
CA GLY A 148 12.20 4.21 9.94
C GLY A 148 12.81 4.24 8.52
N LEU A 149 11.99 4.06 7.48
CA LEU A 149 12.44 4.00 6.09
C LEU A 149 12.56 5.40 5.47
N TYR A 150 13.65 6.11 5.78
CA TYR A 150 13.89 7.46 5.25
C TYR A 150 14.47 7.49 3.82
N HIS A 151 14.96 6.37 3.29
CA HIS A 151 15.79 6.34 2.06
C HIS A 151 15.23 5.47 0.91
N SER A 152 14.05 4.87 1.05
CA SER A 152 13.53 3.90 0.05
C SER A 152 12.46 4.46 -0.89
N PHE A 153 12.00 5.70 -0.71
CA PHE A 153 10.99 6.30 -1.58
C PHE A 153 11.63 7.23 -2.61
N VAL A 154 11.75 6.76 -3.84
CA VAL A 154 11.95 7.62 -5.01
C VAL A 154 10.60 7.74 -5.68
N CYS A 155 9.88 8.82 -5.39
CA CYS A 155 8.71 9.21 -6.18
C CYS A 155 9.24 9.98 -7.40
N LEU A 156 9.30 9.31 -8.55
CA LEU A 156 9.62 9.97 -9.80
C LEU A 156 8.31 10.40 -10.43
N PHE A 157 8.08 11.72 -10.48
CA PHE A 157 7.06 12.32 -11.34
C PHE A 157 7.65 12.42 -12.74
N VAL A 158 7.19 11.57 -13.65
CA VAL A 158 7.51 11.65 -15.09
C VAL A 158 6.36 12.32 -15.83
#